data_AF-A0A6J1H6L0-F1
#
_entry.id   AF-A0A6J1H6L0-F1
#
_cell.length_a   1.000
_cell.length_b   1.000
_cell.length_c   1.000
_cell.angle_alpha   90.00
_cell.angle_beta   90.00
_cell.angle_gamma   90.00
#
_symmetry.space_group_name_H-M   'P 1'
#
loop_
_entity.id
_entity.type
_entity.pdbx_description
1 polymer ?
#
loop_
_entity_poly.entity_id
_entity_poly.type
_entity_poly.pdbx_seq_one_letter_code
_entity_poly.pdbx_strand_id
1 'polypeptide(L)'
;MSSSSYSLRSCPSSSLSIRTGKASCSSRHLCKLGFSPKWASINPKQWRKSANSSSHDYRYGPVSFCALKDVKSSSSTSRNGNTFEFDVVIIGAGIIGLTIARQFLMESDLSVAVVDKAVPCSGATGAGQGYLWMGHKSPDSDIWELALRSHRLWESLAESLRDQGLNPSEELGWKKTGSLLIGKTPEELDMLKRKVKQLSGAGLEVEYLSVADLLSMEPALLIGNSCGAAFLPNDCQLDAHCTAAFIEKANRNFEGRYAEFFHDPVTGLLRSGSNGKIEAVQTAKTTLYSKKAIVLAAGCWSGTLLRDLLREEKTVLDVPIMPRKGHLLVIENFNSFHVNHGLMEVGYVNHQALTSAKDLEHTSSISMTATMDVQGNLVLGSSREFAGFNTDINESIIARIWERASEFFPTMKEISFSEIKSSSKVRIGLRPYMLDGKPVIGPVPGLSNVFLASGHEGGGLSMALGTAEMIVNMVLGIPGKVDPAPFSLQGRC
;
A
#
# COMPACT_ATOMS: atom_id res chain seq x y z
N MET A 1 -67.48 12.94 -13.08
CA MET A 1 -67.67 11.57 -12.55
C MET A 1 -66.88 11.47 -11.25
N SER A 2 -67.61 11.27 -10.14
CA SER A 2 -67.24 11.05 -8.72
C SER A 2 -65.78 11.27 -8.27
N SER A 3 -65.38 12.27 -7.48
CA SER A 3 -65.75 12.73 -6.12
C SER A 3 -65.40 11.75 -4.97
N SER A 4 -64.39 12.12 -4.16
CA SER A 4 -64.35 11.91 -2.70
C SER A 4 -63.34 12.87 -2.06
N SER A 5 -63.85 13.72 -1.18
CA SER A 5 -63.25 14.82 -0.39
C SER A 5 -62.87 14.36 1.02
N TYR A 6 -61.86 14.94 1.69
CA TYR A 6 -61.91 15.95 2.79
C TYR A 6 -60.56 15.83 3.57
N SER A 7 -59.96 16.75 4.34
CA SER A 7 -60.24 18.12 4.80
C SER A 7 -58.95 18.62 5.49
N LEU A 8 -58.50 19.84 5.18
CA LEU A 8 -57.53 20.62 5.96
C LEU A 8 -58.21 21.32 7.15
N ARG A 9 -57.54 21.41 8.30
CA ARG A 9 -57.83 22.42 9.33
C ARG A 9 -56.53 23.14 9.73
N SER A 10 -56.64 24.45 9.85
CA SER A 10 -55.59 25.44 10.08
C SER A 10 -55.77 26.15 11.44
N CYS A 11 -54.62 26.52 12.03
CA CYS A 11 -54.32 27.70 12.88
C CYS A 11 -55.02 27.86 14.26
N PRO A 12 -54.39 28.53 15.28
CA PRO A 12 -53.73 29.84 15.12
C PRO A 12 -52.44 30.11 15.94
N SER A 13 -51.84 31.25 15.56
CA SER A 13 -50.71 31.97 16.15
C SER A 13 -51.00 32.60 17.52
N SER A 14 -49.97 32.69 18.38
CA SER A 14 -49.83 33.83 19.32
C SER A 14 -48.38 34.02 19.82
N SER A 15 -47.95 35.28 19.74
CA SER A 15 -46.77 35.95 20.29
C SER A 15 -46.41 35.63 21.74
N LEU A 16 -45.11 35.73 22.13
CA LEU A 16 -44.64 36.68 23.17
C LEU A 16 -43.10 36.70 23.39
N SER A 17 -42.59 37.93 23.44
CA SER A 17 -41.55 38.52 24.32
C SER A 17 -40.17 37.87 24.53
N ILE A 18 -39.16 38.69 24.21
CA ILE A 18 -37.80 38.67 24.76
C ILE A 18 -37.84 38.84 26.30
N ARG A 19 -37.23 37.91 27.03
CA ARG A 19 -36.69 38.14 28.38
C ARG A 19 -35.30 37.52 28.51
N THR A 20 -34.36 38.37 28.86
CA THR A 20 -33.00 38.05 29.28
C THR A 20 -33.03 37.26 30.60
N GLY A 21 -32.30 36.14 30.64
CA GLY A 21 -32.17 35.33 31.85
C GLY A 21 -31.02 34.34 31.71
N LYS A 22 -29.89 34.65 32.35
CA LYS A 22 -28.80 33.70 32.60
C LYS A 22 -29.35 32.51 33.39
N ALA A 23 -29.09 31.28 32.93
CA ALA A 23 -29.16 30.09 33.76
C ALA A 23 -28.02 29.13 33.40
N SER A 24 -27.41 28.65 34.47
CA SER A 24 -26.17 27.91 34.60
C SER A 24 -26.17 26.54 33.92
N CYS A 25 -24.99 26.20 33.42
CA CYS A 25 -24.60 24.88 32.96
C CYS A 25 -24.74 23.83 34.08
N SER A 26 -25.46 22.73 33.82
CA SER A 26 -25.33 21.49 34.60
C SER A 26 -25.11 20.33 33.62
N SER A 27 -23.94 19.73 33.74
CA SER A 27 -23.47 18.53 33.04
C SER A 27 -24.48 17.38 33.08
N ARG A 28 -24.80 16.81 31.91
CA ARG A 28 -25.30 15.43 31.81
C ARG A 28 -24.37 14.61 30.93
N HIS A 29 -24.04 13.44 31.48
CA HIS A 29 -23.11 12.46 30.95
C HIS A 29 -23.57 11.94 29.59
N LEU A 30 -22.65 11.98 28.62
CA LEU A 30 -22.66 11.12 27.46
C LEU A 30 -21.47 10.17 27.62
N CYS A 31 -21.77 8.90 27.88
CA CYS A 31 -20.81 7.80 27.80
C CYS A 31 -20.19 7.78 26.40
N LYS A 32 -18.97 8.29 26.27
CA LYS A 32 -18.09 7.98 25.14
C LYS A 32 -17.47 6.61 25.40
N LEU A 33 -17.94 5.57 24.71
CA LEU A 33 -17.14 4.39 24.44
C LEU A 33 -16.09 4.79 23.38
N GLY A 34 -15.03 5.45 23.83
CA GLY A 34 -13.86 5.76 23.01
C GLY A 34 -12.86 4.62 23.12
N PHE A 35 -12.84 3.72 22.14
CA PHE A 35 -11.68 2.88 21.90
C PHE A 35 -10.64 3.70 21.14
N SER A 36 -9.60 4.16 21.84
CA SER A 36 -8.38 4.67 21.21
C SER A 36 -7.67 3.49 20.55
N PRO A 37 -7.40 3.50 19.24
CA PRO A 37 -6.54 2.48 18.65
C PRO A 37 -5.12 2.65 19.22
N LYS A 38 -4.53 1.56 19.72
CA LYS A 38 -3.20 1.52 20.36
C LYS A 38 -2.07 1.66 19.34
N TRP A 39 -2.09 2.70 18.49
CA TRP A 39 -0.97 3.01 17.59
C TRP A 39 0.26 3.56 18.33
N ALA A 40 0.11 3.89 19.63
CA ALA A 40 1.09 4.65 20.38
C ALA A 40 1.44 3.97 21.72
N SER A 41 2.54 3.24 21.71
CA SER A 41 3.44 3.15 22.86
C SER A 41 4.85 3.53 22.41
N ILE A 42 5.03 4.79 22.00
CA ILE A 42 6.36 5.36 21.75
C ILE A 42 6.61 6.37 22.87
N ASN A 43 7.68 6.17 23.64
CA ASN A 43 8.04 7.04 24.76
C ASN A 43 8.68 8.35 24.21
N PRO A 44 8.06 9.53 24.38
CA PRO A 44 8.55 10.78 23.77
C PRO A 44 9.93 11.23 24.27
N LYS A 45 10.40 10.70 25.40
CA LYS A 45 11.66 11.13 26.03
C LYS A 45 12.93 10.59 25.33
N GLN A 46 12.84 9.58 24.48
CA GLN A 46 14.01 9.04 23.77
C GLN A 46 14.40 9.82 22.51
N TRP A 47 13.51 10.66 21.95
CA TRP A 47 13.76 11.34 20.67
C TRP A 47 14.63 12.61 20.77
N ARG A 48 14.72 13.24 21.94
CA ARG A 48 15.38 14.55 22.09
C ARG A 48 16.92 14.55 22.09
N LYS A 49 17.59 13.39 21.91
CA LYS A 49 19.05 13.31 22.05
C LYS A 49 19.89 13.32 20.76
N SER A 50 19.29 13.38 19.56
CA SER A 50 20.08 13.31 18.31
C SER A 50 19.90 14.46 17.32
N ALA A 51 19.18 15.54 17.66
CA ALA A 51 19.04 16.69 16.77
C ALA A 51 20.16 17.72 17.02
N ASN A 52 21.35 17.47 16.45
CA ASN A 52 22.34 18.51 16.11
C ASN A 52 23.46 17.92 15.25
N SER A 53 23.32 17.99 13.92
CA SER A 53 24.33 18.43 12.95
C SER A 53 23.97 17.98 11.52
N SER A 54 24.38 18.79 10.57
CA SER A 54 24.01 18.88 9.15
C SER A 54 24.63 17.81 8.23
N SER A 55 24.06 17.72 7.01
CA SER A 55 24.47 16.93 5.81
C SER A 55 24.39 15.40 5.91
N HIS A 56 23.30 14.82 5.41
CA HIS A 56 23.06 13.37 5.39
C HIS A 56 23.59 12.73 4.09
N ASP A 57 24.80 12.16 4.18
CA ASP A 57 25.28 11.08 3.32
C ASP A 57 24.84 9.77 4.00
N TYR A 58 23.85 9.06 3.46
CA TYR A 58 23.33 7.81 4.04
C TYR A 58 24.35 6.68 3.86
N ARG A 59 25.35 6.62 4.75
CA ARG A 59 26.23 5.45 4.89
C ARG A 59 25.65 4.50 5.92
N TYR A 60 25.34 3.28 5.46
CA TYR A 60 24.98 2.15 6.31
C TYR A 60 26.12 1.86 7.30
N GLY A 61 25.87 2.13 8.59
CA GLY A 61 26.78 1.76 9.69
C GLY A 61 26.59 0.30 10.13
N PRO A 62 27.55 -0.28 10.87
CA PRO A 62 27.55 -1.69 11.24
C PRO A 62 26.40 -2.05 12.20
N VAL A 63 25.86 -3.25 11.98
CA VAL A 63 24.78 -3.90 12.72
C VAL A 63 25.11 -3.98 14.22
N SER A 64 24.22 -3.47 15.08
CA SER A 64 24.32 -3.63 16.53
C SER A 64 23.48 -4.83 16.98
N PHE A 65 24.14 -5.85 17.53
CA PHE A 65 23.50 -7.01 18.14
C PHE A 65 23.11 -6.67 19.59
N CYS A 66 21.82 -6.72 19.93
CA CYS A 66 21.40 -6.97 21.30
C CYS A 66 21.18 -8.48 21.48
N ALA A 67 21.85 -9.06 22.46
CA ALA A 67 21.98 -10.49 22.66
C ALA A 67 20.63 -11.21 22.87
N LEU A 68 20.20 -11.96 21.86
CA LEU A 68 19.22 -13.04 22.02
C LEU A 68 19.98 -14.31 22.44
N LYS A 69 19.40 -15.10 23.34
CA LYS A 69 20.05 -16.27 23.95
C LYS A 69 20.32 -17.35 22.90
N ASP A 70 21.59 -17.72 22.73
CA ASP A 70 22.01 -18.90 21.98
C ASP A 70 21.37 -20.17 22.58
N VAL A 71 20.65 -20.92 21.75
CA VAL A 71 20.16 -22.25 22.12
C VAL A 71 21.30 -23.25 21.93
N LYS A 72 21.85 -23.78 23.03
CA LYS A 72 22.77 -24.92 22.99
C LYS A 72 21.97 -26.20 22.76
N SER A 73 22.16 -26.87 21.63
CA SER A 73 21.78 -28.27 21.47
C SER A 73 22.99 -29.12 21.05
N SER A 74 23.05 -30.32 21.62
CA SER A 74 24.17 -31.25 21.59
C SER A 74 24.20 -32.11 20.33
N SER A 75 25.35 -32.10 19.65
CA SER A 75 25.95 -33.14 18.80
C SER A 75 25.07 -33.85 17.76
N SER A 76 25.20 -33.46 16.49
CA SER A 76 25.94 -34.25 15.48
C SER A 76 25.97 -33.51 14.12
N THR A 77 27.17 -33.45 13.54
CA THR A 77 27.56 -33.05 12.17
C THR A 77 26.49 -32.43 11.23
N SER A 78 26.62 -31.13 10.91
CA SER A 78 26.68 -30.55 9.55
C SER A 78 26.15 -29.10 9.44
N ARG A 79 26.83 -28.30 8.60
CA ARG A 79 26.55 -26.91 8.15
C ARG A 79 26.26 -25.87 9.27
N ASN A 80 27.33 -25.18 9.70
CA ASN A 80 27.30 -24.03 10.61
C ASN A 80 26.47 -22.85 10.05
N GLY A 81 25.16 -22.86 10.26
CA GLY A 81 24.30 -21.67 10.14
C GLY A 81 23.93 -21.15 11.53
N ASN A 82 23.82 -19.83 11.69
CA ASN A 82 23.33 -19.24 12.92
C ASN A 82 21.86 -19.62 13.14
N THR A 83 21.50 -20.01 14.36
CA THR A 83 20.14 -20.46 14.67
C THR A 83 19.46 -19.50 15.62
N PHE A 84 18.24 -19.08 15.29
CA PHE A 84 17.43 -18.19 16.12
C PHE A 84 16.00 -18.69 16.21
N GLU A 85 15.28 -18.26 17.23
CA GLU A 85 13.91 -18.69 17.52
C GLU A 85 13.01 -17.47 17.74
N PHE A 86 11.87 -17.47 17.05
CA PHE A 86 10.86 -16.42 17.11
C PHE A 86 9.45 -17.05 17.16
N ASP A 87 8.46 -16.26 17.55
CA ASP A 87 7.07 -16.71 17.47
C ASP A 87 6.53 -16.61 16.04
N VAL A 88 6.91 -15.56 15.32
CA VAL A 88 6.52 -15.30 13.94
C VAL A 88 7.75 -15.03 13.08
N VAL A 89 7.81 -15.68 11.92
CA VAL A 89 8.84 -15.40 10.89
C VAL A 89 8.14 -14.91 9.63
N ILE A 90 8.56 -13.75 9.12
CA ILE A 90 7.99 -13.11 7.93
C ILE A 90 9.03 -13.13 6.82
N ILE A 91 8.68 -13.70 5.68
CA ILE A 91 9.54 -13.80 4.50
C ILE A 91 9.17 -12.68 3.52
N GLY A 92 10.03 -11.69 3.40
CA GLY A 92 9.85 -10.50 2.58
C GLY A 92 9.73 -9.22 3.41
N ALA A 93 10.59 -8.24 3.13
CA ALA A 93 10.69 -6.94 3.79
C ALA A 93 10.15 -5.79 2.91
N GLY A 94 9.27 -6.11 1.96
CA GLY A 94 8.42 -5.10 1.33
C GLY A 94 7.43 -4.48 2.33
N ILE A 95 6.68 -3.46 1.91
CA ILE A 95 5.73 -2.78 2.81
C ILE A 95 4.73 -3.73 3.47
N ILE A 96 4.27 -4.77 2.76
CA ILE A 96 3.37 -5.80 3.30
C ILE A 96 4.02 -6.51 4.49
N GLY A 97 5.24 -7.03 4.33
CA GLY A 97 5.92 -7.77 5.40
C GLY A 97 6.28 -6.89 6.60
N LEU A 98 6.77 -5.66 6.35
CA LEU A 98 7.12 -4.73 7.43
C LEU A 98 5.89 -4.27 8.23
N THR A 99 4.76 -4.04 7.58
CA THR A 99 3.51 -3.68 8.27
C THR A 99 2.91 -4.86 9.03
N ILE A 100 2.99 -6.09 8.51
CA ILE A 100 2.61 -7.31 9.26
C ILE A 100 3.47 -7.45 10.53
N ALA A 101 4.79 -7.25 10.41
CA ALA A 101 5.69 -7.30 11.56
C ALA A 101 5.29 -6.28 12.62
N ARG A 102 5.06 -5.03 12.18
CA ARG A 102 4.60 -3.94 13.04
C ARG A 102 3.31 -4.27 13.77
N GLN A 103 2.32 -4.80 13.05
CA GLN A 103 1.02 -5.13 13.61
C GLN A 103 1.13 -6.23 14.68
N PHE A 104 1.95 -7.26 14.48
CA PHE A 104 2.20 -8.27 15.51
C PHE A 104 2.85 -7.68 16.77
N LEU A 105 3.84 -6.81 16.59
CA LEU A 105 4.57 -6.18 17.70
C LEU A 105 3.66 -5.27 18.53
N MET A 106 2.69 -4.61 17.90
CA MET A 106 1.75 -3.71 18.57
C MET A 106 0.61 -4.44 19.29
N GLU A 107 0.08 -5.51 18.70
CA GLU A 107 -1.14 -6.17 19.19
C GLU A 107 -0.87 -7.43 20.03
N SER A 108 0.40 -7.82 20.18
CA SER A 108 0.77 -9.01 20.95
C SER A 108 2.18 -8.92 21.52
N ASP A 109 2.49 -9.80 22.47
CA ASP A 109 3.85 -9.97 23.03
C ASP A 109 4.73 -10.92 22.20
N LEU A 110 4.27 -11.33 21.01
CA LEU A 110 5.01 -12.25 20.15
C LEU A 110 6.32 -11.61 19.65
N SER A 111 7.34 -12.44 19.53
CA SER A 111 8.61 -12.12 18.88
C SER A 111 8.52 -12.35 17.37
N VAL A 112 9.10 -11.44 16.60
CA VAL A 112 8.96 -11.37 15.14
C VAL A 112 10.32 -11.24 14.48
N ALA A 113 10.60 -12.12 13.51
CA ALA A 113 11.72 -11.96 12.59
C ALA A 113 11.22 -11.61 11.18
N VAL A 114 11.91 -10.70 10.50
CA VAL A 114 11.74 -10.43 9.07
C VAL A 114 12.99 -10.88 8.34
N VAL A 115 12.84 -11.72 7.32
CA VAL A 115 13.94 -12.19 6.46
C VAL A 115 13.70 -11.78 5.02
N ASP A 116 14.71 -11.23 4.35
CA ASP A 116 14.63 -10.83 2.95
C ASP A 116 15.94 -11.10 2.21
N LYS A 117 15.83 -11.42 0.91
CA LYS A 117 16.97 -11.60 0.01
C LYS A 117 17.80 -10.33 -0.21
N ALA A 118 17.23 -9.16 0.08
CA ALA A 118 17.80 -7.84 -0.08
C ALA A 118 17.43 -6.97 1.14
N VAL A 119 17.20 -5.68 0.93
CA VAL A 119 16.77 -4.70 1.95
C VAL A 119 15.37 -4.16 1.64
N PRO A 120 14.67 -3.53 2.61
CA PRO A 120 13.42 -2.82 2.34
C PRO A 120 13.47 -1.94 1.09
N CYS A 121 12.32 -1.85 0.40
CA CYS A 121 12.17 -1.10 -0.86
C CYS A 121 13.00 -1.59 -2.06
N SER A 122 13.72 -2.72 -1.99
CA SER A 122 14.44 -3.29 -3.16
C SER A 122 13.53 -3.89 -4.25
N GLY A 123 12.22 -3.96 -4.02
CA GLY A 123 11.23 -4.51 -4.94
C GLY A 123 10.15 -3.50 -5.33
N ALA A 124 8.93 -3.99 -5.56
CA ALA A 124 7.80 -3.15 -5.98
C ALA A 124 7.50 -1.96 -5.05
N THR A 125 7.77 -2.09 -3.76
CA THR A 125 7.56 -1.01 -2.77
C THR A 125 8.34 0.26 -3.13
N GLY A 126 9.66 0.17 -3.32
CA GLY A 126 10.49 1.36 -3.63
C GLY A 126 10.30 1.88 -5.05
N ALA A 127 9.83 1.04 -5.96
CA ALA A 127 9.57 1.42 -7.34
C ALA A 127 8.23 2.15 -7.55
N GLY A 128 7.35 2.19 -6.55
CA GLY A 128 6.01 2.76 -6.66
C GLY A 128 5.97 4.29 -6.70
N GLN A 129 4.79 4.83 -7.06
CA GLN A 129 4.50 6.27 -7.03
C GLN A 129 4.13 6.80 -5.64
N GLY A 130 3.73 5.90 -4.73
CA GLY A 130 3.40 6.27 -3.35
C GLY A 130 1.96 6.70 -3.09
N TYR A 131 1.14 6.88 -4.13
CA TYR A 131 -0.25 7.32 -3.97
C TYR A 131 -1.20 6.21 -3.45
N LEU A 132 -2.14 6.61 -2.59
CA LEU A 132 -3.19 5.78 -2.00
C LEU A 132 -4.51 5.98 -2.75
N TRP A 133 -4.49 5.74 -4.05
CA TRP A 133 -5.61 6.03 -4.97
C TRP A 133 -6.91 5.29 -4.61
N MET A 134 -8.02 6.00 -4.40
CA MET A 134 -9.36 5.39 -4.36
C MET A 134 -10.14 5.59 -5.67
N GLY A 135 -9.80 6.61 -6.46
CA GLY A 135 -10.58 7.02 -7.64
C GLY A 135 -10.78 5.94 -8.71
N HIS A 136 -9.83 5.01 -8.88
CA HIS A 136 -9.96 3.92 -9.85
C HIS A 136 -10.67 2.68 -9.29
N LYS A 137 -10.79 2.53 -7.96
CA LYS A 137 -11.40 1.34 -7.33
C LYS A 137 -12.92 1.34 -7.45
N SER A 138 -13.54 0.16 -7.40
CA SER A 138 -15.00 0.02 -7.51
C SER A 138 -15.60 -0.46 -6.19
N PRO A 139 -16.66 0.20 -5.67
CA PRO A 139 -17.28 -0.18 -4.39
C PRO A 139 -17.82 -1.60 -4.30
N ASP A 140 -18.16 -2.20 -5.43
CA ASP A 140 -18.65 -3.57 -5.58
C ASP A 140 -17.53 -4.61 -5.72
N SER A 141 -16.26 -4.18 -5.78
CA SER A 141 -15.13 -5.10 -5.89
C SER A 141 -14.75 -5.71 -4.54
N ASP A 142 -14.26 -6.95 -4.58
CA ASP A 142 -13.78 -7.68 -3.40
C ASP A 142 -12.65 -6.94 -2.63
N ILE A 143 -11.90 -6.07 -3.30
CA ILE A 143 -10.79 -5.31 -2.69
C ILE A 143 -11.26 -4.03 -1.97
N TRP A 144 -12.53 -3.63 -2.13
CA TRP A 144 -13.02 -2.33 -1.69
C TRP A 144 -12.88 -2.14 -0.18
N GLU A 145 -13.46 -3.04 0.61
CA GLU A 145 -13.46 -2.94 2.07
C GLU A 145 -12.03 -2.99 2.64
N LEU A 146 -11.16 -3.81 2.05
CA LEU A 146 -9.75 -3.88 2.43
C LEU A 146 -9.02 -2.55 2.16
N ALA A 147 -9.22 -1.97 0.98
CA ALA A 147 -8.62 -0.70 0.60
C ALA A 147 -9.14 0.45 1.47
N LEU A 148 -10.46 0.51 1.69
CA LEU A 148 -11.09 1.54 2.53
C LEU A 148 -10.63 1.43 3.99
N ARG A 149 -10.57 0.22 4.55
CA ARG A 149 -10.04 -0.01 5.89
C ARG A 149 -8.59 0.46 5.99
N SER A 150 -7.75 0.04 5.05
CA SER A 150 -6.33 0.39 5.04
C SER A 150 -6.09 1.90 4.86
N HIS A 151 -6.90 2.58 4.04
CA HIS A 151 -6.84 4.05 3.92
C HIS A 151 -7.08 4.74 5.26
N ARG A 152 -8.14 4.35 5.99
CA ARG A 152 -8.43 4.90 7.32
C ARG A 152 -7.31 4.63 8.33
N LEU A 153 -6.65 3.47 8.24
CA LEU A 153 -5.51 3.14 9.09
C LEU A 153 -4.30 4.03 8.78
N TRP A 154 -4.06 4.34 7.51
CA TRP A 154 -3.01 5.27 7.11
C TRP A 154 -3.27 6.71 7.60
N GLU A 155 -4.51 7.19 7.45
CA GLU A 155 -4.92 8.49 8.00
C GLU A 155 -4.74 8.55 9.52
N SER A 156 -5.20 7.51 10.23
CA SER A 156 -5.05 7.43 11.69
C SER A 156 -3.59 7.39 12.14
N LEU A 157 -2.71 6.74 11.37
CA LEU A 157 -1.26 6.75 11.64
C LEU A 157 -0.69 8.16 11.45
N ALA A 158 -1.05 8.86 10.37
CA ALA A 158 -0.59 10.22 10.13
C ALA A 158 -1.10 11.20 11.20
N GLU A 159 -2.35 11.08 11.65
CA GLU A 159 -2.90 11.87 12.76
C GLU A 159 -2.17 11.60 14.07
N SER A 160 -1.94 10.32 14.39
CA SER A 160 -1.20 9.91 15.59
C SER A 160 0.22 10.48 15.65
N LEU A 161 0.89 10.61 14.50
CA LEU A 161 2.20 11.27 14.42
C LEU A 161 2.10 12.76 14.77
N ARG A 162 1.06 13.46 14.30
CA ARG A 162 0.82 14.87 14.65
C ARG A 162 0.57 15.04 16.14
N ASP A 163 -0.23 14.15 16.74
CA ASP A 163 -0.53 14.16 18.18
C ASP A 163 0.73 13.96 19.04
N GLN A 164 1.73 13.25 18.50
CA GLN A 164 3.04 13.05 19.12
C GLN A 164 4.02 14.21 18.87
N GLY A 165 3.62 15.23 18.11
CA GLY A 165 4.46 16.37 17.75
C GLY A 165 5.46 16.07 16.62
N LEU A 166 5.25 14.98 15.86
CA LEU A 166 6.04 14.64 14.67
C LEU A 166 5.35 15.16 13.41
N ASN A 167 6.12 15.38 12.34
CA ASN A 167 5.60 15.82 11.05
C ASN A 167 5.37 14.59 10.13
N PRO A 168 4.12 14.23 9.78
CA PRO A 168 3.86 13.08 8.90
C PRO A 168 4.50 13.22 7.51
N SER A 169 4.69 14.45 7.03
CA SER A 169 5.35 14.69 5.74
C SER A 169 6.83 14.32 5.79
N GLU A 170 7.50 14.46 6.94
CA GLU A 170 8.91 14.10 7.12
C GLU A 170 9.06 12.60 7.41
N GLU A 171 8.20 12.06 8.28
CA GLU A 171 8.30 10.66 8.72
C GLU A 171 7.83 9.67 7.65
N LEU A 172 6.73 9.98 6.95
CA LEU A 172 6.08 9.05 6.01
C LEU A 172 6.11 9.54 4.55
N GLY A 173 6.50 10.79 4.32
CA GLY A 173 6.21 11.44 3.06
C GLY A 173 4.71 11.70 2.83
N TRP A 174 3.94 11.84 3.92
CA TRP A 174 2.49 12.02 3.87
C TRP A 174 2.10 13.36 3.23
N LYS A 175 1.42 13.30 2.07
CA LYS A 175 0.78 14.46 1.44
C LYS A 175 -0.71 14.19 1.23
N LYS A 176 -1.56 15.09 1.70
CA LYS A 176 -3.02 15.05 1.45
C LYS A 176 -3.35 16.05 0.34
N THR A 177 -2.87 15.76 -0.87
CA THR A 177 -3.10 16.63 -2.03
C THR A 177 -4.37 16.31 -2.79
N GLY A 178 -5.02 15.17 -2.56
CA GLY A 178 -6.18 14.73 -3.34
C GLY A 178 -5.80 14.25 -4.75
N SER A 179 -6.71 13.55 -5.41
CA SER A 179 -6.46 12.95 -6.72
C SER A 179 -7.50 13.30 -7.77
N LEU A 180 -7.09 13.28 -9.04
CA LEU A 180 -7.91 13.55 -10.21
C LEU A 180 -7.85 12.38 -11.19
N LEU A 181 -9.00 11.76 -11.46
CA LEU A 181 -9.18 10.82 -12.56
C LEU A 181 -9.70 11.59 -13.78
N ILE A 182 -8.88 11.75 -14.82
CA ILE A 182 -9.08 12.66 -15.95
C ILE A 182 -9.60 11.90 -17.17
N GLY A 183 -10.69 12.38 -17.75
CA GLY A 183 -11.24 11.94 -19.03
C GLY A 183 -11.13 13.05 -20.08
N LYS A 184 -10.90 12.67 -21.34
CA LYS A 184 -10.70 13.55 -22.50
C LYS A 184 -11.67 13.26 -23.66
N THR A 185 -12.57 12.27 -23.52
CA THR A 185 -13.62 11.98 -24.51
C THR A 185 -15.01 12.00 -23.88
N PRO A 186 -16.09 12.25 -24.65
CA PRO A 186 -17.46 12.21 -24.15
C PRO A 186 -17.81 10.90 -23.42
N GLU A 187 -17.33 9.76 -23.92
CA GLU A 187 -17.54 8.44 -23.31
C GLU A 187 -16.86 8.35 -21.93
N GLU A 188 -15.63 8.87 -21.80
CA GLU A 188 -14.91 8.93 -20.53
C GLU A 188 -15.59 9.88 -19.54
N LEU A 189 -16.15 11.00 -20.00
CA LEU A 189 -16.91 11.91 -19.15
C LEU A 189 -18.15 11.25 -18.55
N ASP A 190 -18.86 10.44 -19.35
CA ASP A 190 -19.99 9.66 -18.86
C ASP A 190 -19.55 8.55 -17.88
N MET A 191 -18.39 7.91 -18.13
CA MET A 191 -17.78 7.00 -17.15
C MET A 191 -17.47 7.71 -15.84
N LEU A 192 -16.89 8.91 -15.88
CA LEU A 192 -16.56 9.71 -14.70
C LEU A 192 -17.81 10.06 -13.90
N LYS A 193 -18.89 10.55 -14.54
CA LYS A 193 -20.15 10.87 -13.84
C LYS A 193 -20.74 9.64 -13.14
N ARG A 194 -20.71 8.46 -13.79
CA ARG A 194 -21.13 7.21 -13.15
C ARG A 194 -20.23 6.86 -11.97
N LYS A 195 -18.91 6.98 -12.11
CA LYS A 195 -17.93 6.70 -11.06
C LYS A 195 -18.13 7.61 -9.84
N VAL A 196 -18.29 8.92 -10.05
CA VAL A 196 -18.59 9.89 -8.98
C VAL A 196 -19.85 9.50 -8.23
N LYS A 197 -20.93 9.13 -8.94
CA LYS A 197 -22.17 8.67 -8.30
C LYS A 197 -21.96 7.39 -7.48
N GLN A 198 -21.20 6.42 -7.99
CA GLN A 198 -20.91 5.17 -7.28
C GLN A 198 -20.08 5.39 -6.02
N LEU A 199 -18.98 6.15 -6.13
CA LEU A 199 -18.08 6.43 -5.02
C LEU A 199 -18.75 7.29 -3.95
N SER A 200 -19.53 8.31 -4.35
CA SER A 200 -20.34 9.11 -3.43
C SER A 200 -21.40 8.27 -2.72
N GLY A 201 -22.10 7.39 -3.45
CA GLY A 201 -23.05 6.44 -2.87
C GLY A 201 -22.42 5.45 -1.88
N ALA A 202 -21.12 5.17 -2.02
CA ALA A 202 -20.33 4.37 -1.09
C ALA A 202 -19.73 5.18 0.07
N GLY A 203 -20.08 6.47 0.19
CA GLY A 203 -19.68 7.34 1.29
C GLY A 203 -18.31 8.01 1.14
N LEU A 204 -17.71 7.98 -0.06
CA LEU A 204 -16.51 8.80 -0.33
C LEU A 204 -16.90 10.23 -0.70
N GLU A 205 -16.10 11.18 -0.25
CA GLU A 205 -16.11 12.55 -0.77
C GLU A 205 -15.49 12.55 -2.15
N VAL A 206 -16.29 12.89 -3.16
CA VAL A 206 -15.88 12.90 -4.56
C VAL A 206 -16.72 13.91 -5.34
N GLU A 207 -16.08 14.64 -6.24
CA GLU A 207 -16.72 15.68 -7.05
C GLU A 207 -16.46 15.45 -8.53
N TYR A 208 -17.47 15.73 -9.37
CA TYR A 208 -17.25 15.82 -10.81
C TYR A 208 -16.88 17.25 -11.16
N LEU A 209 -15.75 17.44 -11.83
CA LEU A 209 -15.24 18.75 -12.20
C LEU A 209 -15.59 19.10 -13.64
N SER A 210 -16.08 20.32 -13.82
CA SER A 210 -16.20 20.93 -15.13
C SER A 210 -14.81 21.27 -15.72
N VAL A 211 -14.77 21.61 -17.01
CA VAL A 211 -13.56 22.12 -17.68
C VAL A 211 -12.96 23.31 -16.93
N ALA A 212 -13.80 24.25 -16.48
CA ALA A 212 -13.34 25.46 -15.80
C ALA A 212 -12.76 25.14 -14.41
N ASP A 213 -13.42 24.28 -13.63
CA ASP A 213 -12.95 23.89 -12.30
C ASP A 213 -11.66 23.08 -12.38
N LEU A 214 -11.56 22.16 -13.36
CA LEU A 214 -10.36 21.38 -13.62
C LEU A 214 -9.18 22.29 -14.00
N LEU A 215 -9.39 23.28 -14.88
CA LEU A 215 -8.35 24.24 -15.26
C LEU A 215 -7.90 25.10 -14.08
N SER A 216 -8.84 25.48 -13.20
CA SER A 216 -8.51 26.24 -11.99
C SER A 216 -7.64 25.44 -11.02
N MET A 217 -7.84 24.12 -10.93
CA MET A 217 -7.05 23.25 -10.04
C MET A 217 -5.73 22.78 -10.65
N GLU A 218 -5.68 22.56 -11.95
CA GLU A 218 -4.48 22.11 -12.67
C GLU A 218 -4.25 22.97 -13.93
N PRO A 219 -3.73 24.21 -13.78
CA PRO A 219 -3.55 25.14 -14.89
C PRO A 219 -2.59 24.65 -15.98
N ALA A 220 -1.71 23.69 -15.64
CA ALA A 220 -0.74 23.12 -16.56
C ALA A 220 -1.35 22.10 -17.54
N LEU A 221 -2.58 21.63 -17.31
CA LEU A 221 -3.22 20.64 -18.16
C LEU A 221 -3.71 21.24 -19.48
N LEU A 222 -3.52 20.48 -20.56
CA LEU A 222 -4.20 20.70 -21.83
C LEU A 222 -5.63 20.18 -21.73
N ILE A 223 -6.58 21.09 -21.55
CA ILE A 223 -8.00 20.78 -21.37
C ILE A 223 -8.76 21.21 -22.62
N GLY A 224 -9.34 20.24 -23.33
CA GLY A 224 -10.27 20.48 -24.43
C GLY A 224 -11.72 20.58 -23.96
N ASN A 225 -12.64 20.93 -24.86
CA ASN A 225 -14.07 21.06 -24.54
C ASN A 225 -14.73 19.77 -24.01
N SER A 226 -14.15 18.61 -24.32
CA SER A 226 -14.60 17.29 -23.87
C SER A 226 -13.73 16.71 -22.76
N CYS A 227 -13.15 17.57 -21.91
CA CYS A 227 -12.36 17.14 -20.76
C CYS A 227 -13.14 17.32 -19.45
N GLY A 228 -12.85 16.48 -18.46
CA GLY A 228 -13.41 16.57 -17.12
C GLY A 228 -12.68 15.61 -16.18
N ALA A 229 -12.97 15.69 -14.89
CA ALA A 229 -12.33 14.82 -13.92
C ALA A 229 -13.26 14.42 -12.77
N ALA A 230 -12.98 13.28 -12.16
CA ALA A 230 -13.46 12.97 -10.82
C ALA A 230 -12.37 13.36 -9.82
N PHE A 231 -12.70 14.25 -8.88
CA PHE A 231 -11.81 14.73 -7.84
C PHE A 231 -12.09 14.04 -6.51
N LEU A 232 -11.06 13.47 -5.90
CA LEU A 232 -11.10 12.81 -4.60
C LEU A 232 -10.18 13.56 -3.63
N PRO A 233 -10.69 14.51 -2.81
CA PRO A 233 -9.86 15.34 -1.94
C PRO A 233 -9.17 14.58 -0.81
N ASN A 234 -9.68 13.40 -0.45
CA ASN A 234 -9.12 12.59 0.64
C ASN A 234 -8.05 11.59 0.17
N ASP A 235 -7.83 11.43 -1.13
CA ASP A 235 -6.70 10.64 -1.62
C ASP A 235 -5.38 11.30 -1.20
N CYS A 236 -4.41 10.47 -0.85
CA CYS A 236 -3.15 10.91 -0.25
C CYS A 236 -1.95 10.19 -0.87
N GLN A 237 -0.76 10.69 -0.58
CA GLN A 237 0.51 10.14 -1.02
C GLN A 237 1.39 9.84 0.18
N LEU A 238 2.16 8.75 0.06
CA LEU A 238 3.28 8.39 0.92
C LEU A 238 4.56 8.43 0.09
N ASP A 239 5.70 8.65 0.74
CA ASP A 239 6.98 8.22 0.18
C ASP A 239 7.30 6.81 0.68
N ALA A 240 7.54 5.88 -0.25
CA ALA A 240 7.73 4.48 0.07
C ALA A 240 8.98 4.24 0.92
N HIS A 241 10.06 4.98 0.69
CA HIS A 241 11.31 4.84 1.42
C HIS A 241 11.19 5.44 2.83
N CYS A 242 10.64 6.65 2.96
CA CYS A 242 10.35 7.26 4.27
C CYS A 242 9.44 6.35 5.10
N THR A 243 8.34 5.88 4.51
CA THR A 243 7.37 5.02 5.20
C THR A 243 7.99 3.69 5.65
N ALA A 244 8.76 3.01 4.78
CA ALA A 244 9.44 1.78 5.14
C ALA A 244 10.46 2.00 6.27
N ALA A 245 11.28 3.05 6.16
CA ALA A 245 12.29 3.40 7.17
C ALA A 245 11.64 3.77 8.51
N PHE A 246 10.52 4.49 8.50
CA PHE A 246 9.74 4.80 9.70
C PHE A 246 9.24 3.52 10.37
N ILE A 247 8.62 2.61 9.62
CA ILE A 247 8.11 1.34 10.15
C ILE A 247 9.24 0.48 10.70
N GLU A 248 10.35 0.37 9.97
CA GLU A 248 11.56 -0.36 10.36
C GLU A 248 12.12 0.17 11.69
N LYS A 249 12.33 1.48 11.79
CA LYS A 249 12.77 2.16 13.02
C LYS A 249 11.78 1.92 14.17
N ALA A 250 10.48 2.04 13.89
CA ALA A 250 9.46 1.87 14.90
C ALA A 250 9.30 0.40 15.36
N ASN A 251 9.64 -0.57 14.52
CA ASN A 251 9.68 -1.99 14.89
C ASN A 251 10.89 -2.31 15.76
N ARG A 252 12.06 -1.72 15.48
CA ARG A 252 13.28 -1.85 16.31
C ARG A 252 13.12 -1.35 17.74
N ASN A 253 12.18 -0.44 18.00
CA ASN A 253 11.87 0.02 19.35
C ASN A 253 11.27 -1.08 20.25
N PHE A 254 10.84 -2.21 19.68
CA PHE A 254 10.42 -3.38 20.44
C PHE A 254 11.63 -4.28 20.75
N GLU A 255 12.52 -3.76 21.60
CA GLU A 255 13.77 -4.41 21.98
C GLU A 255 13.55 -5.86 22.45
N GLY A 256 14.37 -6.79 21.93
CA GLY A 256 14.29 -8.21 22.26
C GLY A 256 13.12 -8.98 21.62
N ARG A 257 12.19 -8.29 20.94
CA ARG A 257 11.06 -8.93 20.24
C ARG A 257 11.11 -8.81 18.72
N TYR A 258 12.02 -8.01 18.17
CA TYR A 258 12.12 -7.82 16.72
C TYR A 258 13.55 -7.99 16.22
N ALA A 259 13.71 -8.71 15.11
CA ALA A 259 15.00 -8.88 14.43
C ALA A 259 14.82 -8.93 12.90
N GLU A 260 15.88 -8.52 12.20
CA GLU A 260 15.91 -8.42 10.75
C GLU A 260 17.09 -9.20 10.16
N PHE A 261 16.82 -9.95 9.10
CA PHE A 261 17.77 -10.81 8.41
C PHE A 261 17.76 -10.45 6.92
N PHE A 262 18.48 -9.37 6.58
CA PHE A 262 18.59 -8.87 5.21
C PHE A 262 19.78 -9.49 4.47
N HIS A 263 19.73 -9.47 3.13
CA HIS A 263 20.70 -10.17 2.28
C HIS A 263 20.82 -11.67 2.59
N ASP A 264 19.69 -12.26 2.97
CA ASP A 264 19.62 -13.65 3.41
C ASP A 264 18.42 -14.36 2.74
N PRO A 265 18.54 -14.72 1.45
CA PRO A 265 17.44 -15.33 0.71
C PRO A 265 17.04 -16.66 1.35
N VAL A 266 15.73 -16.81 1.55
CA VAL A 266 15.13 -18.07 1.98
C VAL A 266 15.24 -19.11 0.88
N THR A 267 15.72 -20.30 1.24
CA THR A 267 15.96 -21.41 0.33
C THR A 267 15.31 -22.73 0.77
N GLY A 268 14.82 -22.82 2.01
CA GLY A 268 14.26 -24.06 2.53
C GLY A 268 13.30 -23.87 3.70
N LEU A 269 12.53 -24.92 3.98
CA LEU A 269 11.66 -25.05 5.15
C LEU A 269 12.05 -26.32 5.92
N LEU A 270 12.16 -26.22 7.25
CA LEU A 270 12.29 -27.41 8.11
C LEU A 270 10.93 -27.85 8.61
N ARG A 271 10.71 -29.17 8.64
CA ARG A 271 9.46 -29.79 9.06
C ARG A 271 9.65 -30.59 10.33
N SER A 272 8.63 -30.57 11.18
CA SER A 272 8.52 -31.51 12.28
C SER A 272 8.30 -32.92 11.73
N GLY A 273 9.13 -33.87 12.15
CA GLY A 273 8.93 -35.29 11.82
C GLY A 273 7.65 -35.89 12.42
N SER A 274 7.04 -35.23 13.40
CA SER A 274 5.88 -35.75 14.15
C SER A 274 4.52 -35.42 13.54
N ASN A 275 4.37 -34.25 12.91
CA ASN A 275 3.07 -33.73 12.45
C ASN A 275 3.13 -32.97 11.12
N GLY A 276 4.30 -32.91 10.47
CA GLY A 276 4.47 -32.21 9.19
C GLY A 276 4.38 -30.68 9.25
N LYS A 277 4.22 -30.09 10.45
CA LYS A 277 4.23 -28.63 10.65
C LYS A 277 5.57 -28.05 10.22
N ILE A 278 5.56 -26.88 9.60
CA ILE A 278 6.79 -26.16 9.29
C ILE A 278 7.34 -25.54 10.58
N GLU A 279 8.52 -25.96 11.02
CA GLU A 279 9.14 -25.49 12.27
C GLU A 279 10.10 -24.34 12.05
N ALA A 280 10.74 -24.25 10.87
CA ALA A 280 11.70 -23.19 10.61
C ALA A 280 11.80 -22.81 9.12
N VAL A 281 12.32 -21.61 8.90
CA VAL A 281 12.74 -21.09 7.61
C VAL A 281 14.26 -21.16 7.52
N GLN A 282 14.79 -21.64 6.41
CA GLN A 282 16.23 -21.78 6.18
C GLN A 282 16.73 -20.86 5.08
N THR A 283 17.92 -20.33 5.32
CA THR A 283 18.75 -19.63 4.33
C THR A 283 20.12 -20.33 4.26
N ALA A 284 21.05 -19.80 3.47
CA ALA A 284 22.42 -20.30 3.45
C ALA A 284 23.19 -20.02 4.76
N LYS A 285 22.79 -19.00 5.53
CA LYS A 285 23.52 -18.50 6.70
C LYS A 285 22.78 -18.74 8.01
N THR A 286 21.46 -18.87 7.96
CA THR A 286 20.58 -18.72 9.12
C THR A 286 19.46 -19.77 9.09
N THR A 287 19.10 -20.29 10.25
CA THR A 287 17.87 -21.05 10.48
C THR A 287 17.00 -20.30 11.49
N LEU A 288 15.79 -19.94 11.08
CA LEU A 288 14.83 -19.17 11.87
C LEU A 288 13.65 -20.06 12.26
N TYR A 289 13.64 -20.54 13.50
CA TYR A 289 12.53 -21.30 14.04
C TYR A 289 11.33 -20.41 14.32
N SER A 290 10.13 -20.90 13.98
CA SER A 290 8.85 -20.24 14.24
C SER A 290 7.96 -21.11 15.13
N LYS A 291 7.57 -20.56 16.28
CA LYS A 291 6.66 -21.27 17.20
C LYS A 291 5.22 -21.23 16.71
N LYS A 292 4.79 -20.09 16.17
CA LYS A 292 3.37 -19.79 15.92
C LYS A 292 3.03 -19.67 14.44
N ALA A 293 3.71 -18.82 13.69
CA ALA A 293 3.35 -18.57 12.30
C ALA A 293 4.54 -18.24 11.39
N ILE A 294 4.47 -18.65 10.12
CA ILE A 294 5.36 -18.21 9.06
C ILE A 294 4.50 -17.48 8.02
N VAL A 295 4.87 -16.25 7.68
CA VAL A 295 4.11 -15.43 6.72
C VAL A 295 4.96 -15.17 5.49
N LEU A 296 4.51 -15.64 4.34
CA LEU A 296 5.14 -15.39 3.05
C LEU A 296 4.59 -14.10 2.45
N ALA A 297 5.43 -13.07 2.37
CA ALA A 297 5.12 -11.73 1.85
C ALA A 297 6.17 -11.27 0.81
N ALA A 298 6.74 -12.22 0.07
CA ALA A 298 7.86 -12.01 -0.87
C ALA A 298 7.43 -11.42 -2.23
N GLY A 299 6.35 -10.64 -2.29
CA GLY A 299 5.86 -10.01 -3.53
C GLY A 299 5.70 -11.01 -4.67
N CYS A 300 6.17 -10.64 -5.87
CA CYS A 300 6.04 -11.47 -7.08
C CYS A 300 6.83 -12.79 -7.04
N TRP A 301 7.75 -12.94 -6.08
CA TRP A 301 8.49 -14.17 -5.83
C TRP A 301 7.73 -15.16 -4.94
N SER A 302 6.62 -14.76 -4.33
CA SER A 302 5.90 -15.60 -3.36
C SER A 302 5.40 -16.91 -3.99
N GLY A 303 4.83 -16.85 -5.19
CA GLY A 303 4.32 -18.05 -5.87
C GLY A 303 5.42 -19.04 -6.23
N THR A 304 6.50 -18.55 -6.87
CA THR A 304 7.68 -19.37 -7.19
C THR A 304 8.34 -19.94 -5.94
N LEU A 305 8.52 -19.12 -4.91
CA LEU A 305 9.15 -19.54 -3.66
C LEU A 305 8.31 -20.61 -2.97
N LEU A 306 6.99 -20.42 -2.88
CA LEU A 306 6.11 -21.42 -2.26
C LEU A 306 6.15 -22.75 -3.01
N ARG A 307 6.09 -22.72 -4.35
CA ARG A 307 6.26 -23.94 -5.16
C ARG A 307 7.59 -24.62 -4.89
N ASP A 308 8.68 -23.85 -4.87
CA ASP A 308 10.03 -24.39 -4.65
C ASP A 308 10.21 -25.02 -3.28
N LEU A 309 9.64 -24.39 -2.24
CA LEU A 309 9.67 -24.88 -0.87
C LEU A 309 8.76 -26.10 -0.63
N LEU A 310 7.81 -26.38 -1.54
CA LEU A 310 6.85 -27.48 -1.43
C LEU A 310 6.99 -28.54 -2.52
N ARG A 311 8.08 -28.55 -3.30
CA ARG A 311 8.28 -29.49 -4.43
C ARG A 311 8.18 -30.97 -4.05
N GLU A 312 8.50 -31.31 -2.80
CA GLU A 312 8.48 -32.69 -2.29
C GLU A 312 7.09 -33.13 -1.79
N GLU A 313 6.10 -32.23 -1.80
CA GLU A 313 4.74 -32.54 -1.38
C GLU A 313 3.94 -33.26 -2.45
N LYS A 314 3.07 -34.18 -2.02
CA LYS A 314 2.12 -34.87 -2.92
C LYS A 314 1.06 -33.92 -3.51
N THR A 315 0.85 -32.78 -2.87
CA THR A 315 -0.12 -31.76 -3.28
C THR A 315 0.65 -30.61 -3.92
N VAL A 316 0.53 -30.46 -5.24
CA VAL A 316 1.08 -29.31 -5.95
C VAL A 316 0.16 -28.12 -5.68
N LEU A 317 0.60 -27.19 -4.83
CA LEU A 317 -0.06 -25.90 -4.66
C LEU A 317 0.56 -24.91 -5.66
N ASP A 318 -0.22 -24.46 -6.63
CA ASP A 318 0.25 -23.47 -7.61
C ASP A 318 -0.42 -22.13 -7.33
N VAL A 319 0.34 -21.18 -6.78
CA VAL A 319 -0.13 -19.81 -6.60
C VAL A 319 0.40 -18.96 -7.77
N PRO A 320 -0.42 -18.63 -8.79
CA PRO A 320 0.04 -18.03 -10.03
C PRO A 320 0.27 -16.52 -9.90
N ILE A 321 1.06 -16.10 -8.91
CA ILE A 321 1.51 -14.71 -8.78
C ILE A 321 2.56 -14.46 -9.86
N MET A 322 2.25 -13.56 -10.79
CA MET A 322 3.13 -13.22 -11.91
C MET A 322 3.79 -11.85 -11.69
N PRO A 323 5.06 -11.67 -12.08
CA PRO A 323 5.67 -10.34 -12.11
C PRO A 323 5.11 -9.53 -13.29
N ARG A 324 4.44 -8.41 -12.98
CA ARG A 324 4.04 -7.41 -13.98
C ARG A 324 4.93 -6.19 -13.85
N LYS A 325 5.85 -6.04 -14.80
CA LYS A 325 6.82 -4.95 -14.81
C LYS A 325 6.15 -3.60 -15.09
N GLY A 326 6.65 -2.56 -14.44
CA GLY A 326 6.28 -1.19 -14.71
C GLY A 326 7.45 -0.24 -14.59
N HIS A 327 7.40 0.79 -15.42
CA HIS A 327 8.36 1.89 -15.45
C HIS A 327 7.69 3.17 -14.98
N LEU A 328 8.44 3.97 -14.23
CA LEU A 328 8.17 5.38 -13.96
C LEU A 328 9.38 6.20 -14.39
N LEU A 329 9.13 7.33 -15.02
CA LEU A 329 10.11 8.36 -15.32
C LEU A 329 10.04 9.42 -14.21
N VAL A 330 11.15 9.62 -13.51
CA VAL A 330 11.29 10.63 -12.45
C VAL A 330 12.20 11.72 -12.97
N ILE A 331 11.74 12.97 -12.97
CA ILE A 331 12.49 14.11 -13.47
C ILE A 331 12.81 15.01 -12.27
N GLU A 332 14.09 15.10 -11.97
CA GLU A 332 14.61 15.89 -10.86
C GLU A 332 14.70 17.36 -11.24
N ASN A 333 14.46 18.25 -10.27
CA ASN A 333 14.49 19.70 -10.45
C ASN A 333 13.58 20.23 -11.57
N PHE A 334 12.48 19.52 -11.86
CA PHE A 334 11.53 19.93 -12.89
C PHE A 334 10.79 21.21 -12.46
N ASN A 335 10.94 22.30 -13.24
CA ASN A 335 10.43 23.63 -12.87
C ASN A 335 9.58 24.30 -13.96
N SER A 336 9.28 23.62 -15.06
CA SER A 336 8.49 24.18 -16.16
C SER A 336 7.01 24.33 -15.82
N PHE A 337 6.49 23.47 -14.94
CA PHE A 337 5.17 23.58 -14.32
C PHE A 337 5.11 22.81 -13.01
N HIS A 338 4.01 22.99 -12.28
CA HIS A 338 3.72 22.24 -11.05
C HIS A 338 2.42 21.45 -11.22
N VAL A 339 2.38 20.25 -10.63
CA VAL A 339 1.19 19.41 -10.54
C VAL A 339 0.70 19.46 -9.09
N ASN A 340 -0.52 19.92 -8.86
CA ASN A 340 -1.04 20.15 -7.51
C ASN A 340 -1.59 18.87 -6.86
N HIS A 341 -2.16 17.97 -7.66
CA HIS A 341 -2.86 16.75 -7.25
C HIS A 341 -2.23 15.49 -7.84
N GLY A 342 -2.58 14.31 -7.35
CA GLY A 342 -2.28 13.08 -8.06
C GLY A 342 -3.13 12.97 -9.32
N LEU A 343 -2.51 12.94 -10.49
CA LEU A 343 -3.24 12.86 -11.76
C LEU A 343 -3.19 11.43 -12.33
N MET A 344 -4.32 10.93 -12.82
CA MET A 344 -4.46 9.64 -13.49
C MET A 344 -5.45 9.77 -14.64
N GLU A 345 -5.14 9.23 -15.81
CA GLU A 345 -6.13 9.16 -16.89
C GLU A 345 -7.10 7.99 -16.74
N VAL A 346 -8.32 8.12 -17.28
CA VAL A 346 -9.33 7.05 -17.29
C VAL A 346 -8.83 5.77 -17.98
N GLY A 347 -8.03 5.89 -19.06
CA GLY A 347 -7.44 4.75 -19.77
C GLY A 347 -6.65 3.80 -18.87
N TYR A 348 -6.06 4.28 -17.77
CA TYR A 348 -5.36 3.46 -16.79
C TYR A 348 -6.24 2.32 -16.22
N VAL A 349 -7.52 2.62 -15.99
CA VAL A 349 -8.51 1.69 -15.43
C VAL A 349 -8.76 0.53 -16.39
N ASN A 350 -8.85 0.83 -17.69
CA ASN A 350 -9.10 -0.18 -18.73
C ASN A 350 -7.95 -1.19 -18.85
N HIS A 351 -6.71 -0.75 -18.62
CA HIS A 351 -5.51 -1.62 -18.68
C HIS A 351 -5.26 -2.45 -17.41
N GLN A 352 -6.06 -2.24 -16.35
CA GLN A 352 -6.00 -3.04 -15.13
C GLN A 352 -6.74 -4.38 -15.32
N ALA A 353 -7.82 -4.39 -16.10
CA ALA A 353 -8.67 -5.54 -16.37
C ALA A 353 -8.19 -6.30 -17.62
N LEU A 354 -7.12 -7.09 -17.49
CA LEU A 354 -6.83 -8.14 -18.47
C LEU A 354 -7.55 -9.41 -18.02
N THR A 355 -8.55 -9.83 -18.78
CA THR A 355 -9.51 -10.88 -18.38
C THR A 355 -9.15 -12.26 -18.93
N SER A 356 -8.13 -12.40 -19.77
CA SER A 356 -7.76 -13.69 -20.32
C SER A 356 -6.25 -13.88 -20.47
N ALA A 357 -5.81 -15.14 -20.35
CA ALA A 357 -4.40 -15.52 -20.56
C ALA A 357 -3.92 -15.25 -22.00
N LYS A 358 -4.84 -15.16 -22.97
CA LYS A 358 -4.53 -14.85 -24.38
C LYS A 358 -4.16 -13.38 -24.61
N ASP A 359 -4.59 -12.48 -23.72
CA ASP A 359 -4.26 -11.04 -23.81
C ASP A 359 -2.89 -10.70 -23.20
N LEU A 360 -2.23 -11.67 -22.55
CA LEU A 360 -0.95 -11.50 -21.85
C LEU A 360 0.27 -11.48 -22.79
N GLU A 361 0.15 -12.05 -24.00
CA GLU A 361 1.23 -12.07 -24.98
C GLU A 361 1.36 -10.70 -25.68
N HIS A 362 2.49 -10.02 -25.47
CA HIS A 362 2.95 -8.82 -26.18
C HIS A 362 2.21 -7.48 -25.95
N THR A 363 1.25 -7.38 -25.02
CA THR A 363 0.57 -6.11 -24.74
C THR A 363 1.32 -5.27 -23.70
N SER A 364 2.08 -4.26 -24.17
CA SER A 364 2.55 -3.17 -23.30
C SER A 364 1.50 -2.07 -23.29
N SER A 365 0.97 -1.73 -22.11
CA SER A 365 0.10 -0.56 -21.95
C SER A 365 0.88 0.55 -21.28
N ILE A 366 0.68 1.78 -21.77
CA ILE A 366 1.22 3.00 -21.17
C ILE A 366 0.04 3.90 -20.90
N SER A 367 -0.05 4.35 -19.67
CA SER A 367 -1.10 5.28 -19.27
C SER A 367 -0.51 6.48 -18.59
N MET A 368 -1.16 7.64 -18.70
CA MET A 368 -0.75 8.85 -18.01
C MET A 368 -1.14 8.82 -16.53
N THR A 369 -0.12 9.00 -15.70
CA THR A 369 -0.19 9.42 -14.30
C THR A 369 0.92 10.43 -14.07
N ALA A 370 0.64 11.47 -13.29
CA ALA A 370 1.60 12.50 -12.96
C ALA A 370 1.44 12.88 -11.48
N THR A 371 2.55 12.92 -10.75
CA THR A 371 2.56 13.28 -9.31
C THR A 371 3.84 14.05 -8.99
N MET A 372 3.82 14.85 -7.93
CA MET A 372 5.02 15.47 -7.36
C MET A 372 5.46 14.70 -6.12
N ASP A 373 6.64 14.07 -6.15
CA ASP A 373 7.16 13.37 -4.97
C ASP A 373 7.55 14.35 -3.84
N VAL A 374 7.91 13.81 -2.68
CA VAL A 374 8.23 14.62 -1.49
C VAL A 374 9.46 15.51 -1.65
N GLN A 375 10.32 15.20 -2.62
CA GLN A 375 11.49 16.01 -2.97
C GLN A 375 11.17 17.08 -4.03
N GLY A 376 9.93 17.10 -4.54
CA GLY A 376 9.51 18.03 -5.59
C GLY A 376 9.89 17.55 -7.00
N ASN A 377 10.20 16.27 -7.18
CA ASN A 377 10.44 15.70 -8.50
C ASN A 377 9.11 15.39 -9.20
N LEU A 378 9.05 15.59 -10.51
CA LEU A 378 7.93 15.16 -11.33
C LEU A 378 8.05 13.66 -11.60
N VAL A 379 7.06 12.87 -11.18
CA VAL A 379 7.00 11.43 -11.43
C VAL A 379 5.91 11.14 -12.44
N LEU A 380 6.33 10.68 -13.62
CA LEU A 380 5.49 10.28 -14.72
C LEU A 380 5.46 8.76 -14.84
N GLY A 381 4.29 8.24 -15.16
CA GLY A 381 4.13 6.82 -15.37
C GLY A 381 2.72 6.53 -15.83
N SER A 382 2.30 5.27 -15.89
CA SER A 382 3.15 4.10 -15.73
C SER A 382 2.93 3.13 -16.87
N SER A 383 3.96 2.35 -17.18
CA SER A 383 3.80 1.20 -18.06
C SER A 383 3.41 -0.07 -17.28
N ARG A 384 2.83 -1.01 -18.02
CA ARG A 384 2.55 -2.38 -17.60
C ARG A 384 2.96 -3.33 -18.71
N GLU A 385 3.84 -4.27 -18.39
CA GLU A 385 4.29 -5.32 -19.31
C GLU A 385 4.50 -6.65 -18.58
N PHE A 386 4.21 -7.77 -19.26
CA PHE A 386 4.61 -9.10 -18.81
C PHE A 386 5.95 -9.45 -19.45
N ALA A 387 7.03 -9.26 -18.70
CA ALA A 387 8.41 -9.52 -19.14
C ALA A 387 9.14 -10.50 -18.20
N GLY A 388 8.38 -11.34 -17.49
CA GLY A 388 8.91 -12.18 -16.42
C GLY A 388 9.59 -11.32 -15.33
N PHE A 389 10.73 -11.78 -14.85
CA PHE A 389 11.52 -11.06 -13.84
C PHE A 389 12.58 -10.12 -14.42
N ASN A 390 12.54 -9.83 -15.73
CA ASN A 390 13.43 -8.86 -16.36
C ASN A 390 13.21 -7.47 -15.73
N THR A 391 14.28 -6.79 -15.34
CA THR A 391 14.24 -5.41 -14.81
C THR A 391 15.07 -4.42 -15.62
N ASP A 392 15.42 -4.77 -16.86
CA ASP A 392 16.18 -3.92 -17.76
C ASP A 392 15.34 -2.71 -18.18
N ILE A 393 15.98 -1.55 -18.35
CA ILE A 393 15.31 -0.34 -18.84
C ILE A 393 14.96 -0.53 -20.31
N ASN A 394 13.69 -0.29 -20.65
CA ASN A 394 13.24 -0.18 -22.04
C ASN A 394 13.09 1.30 -22.42
N GLU A 395 14.10 1.86 -23.09
CA GLU A 395 14.13 3.27 -23.51
C GLU A 395 12.92 3.67 -24.38
N SER A 396 12.39 2.75 -25.21
CA SER A 396 11.19 3.03 -26.02
C SER A 396 9.95 3.23 -25.14
N ILE A 397 9.82 2.49 -24.03
CA ILE A 397 8.74 2.70 -23.06
C ILE A 397 8.90 4.04 -22.36
N ILE A 398 10.12 4.46 -22.02
CA ILE A 398 10.37 5.75 -21.37
C ILE A 398 10.00 6.91 -22.31
N ALA A 399 10.41 6.83 -23.58
CA ALA A 399 10.02 7.81 -24.60
C ALA A 399 8.49 7.90 -24.74
N ARG A 400 7.80 6.75 -24.79
CA ARG A 400 6.33 6.72 -24.87
C ARG A 400 5.64 7.24 -23.60
N ILE A 401 6.22 7.07 -22.41
CA ILE A 401 5.72 7.69 -21.16
C ILE A 401 5.80 9.22 -21.27
N TRP A 402 6.93 9.74 -21.75
CA TRP A 402 7.12 11.18 -21.98
C TRP A 402 6.15 11.73 -23.03
N GLU A 403 6.01 11.04 -24.17
CA GLU A 403 5.06 11.39 -25.23
C GLU A 403 3.63 11.44 -24.70
N ARG A 404 3.21 10.38 -23.99
CA ARG A 404 1.85 10.32 -23.43
C ARG A 404 1.60 11.42 -22.41
N ALA A 405 2.56 11.73 -21.54
CA ALA A 405 2.44 12.87 -20.62
C ALA A 405 2.38 14.22 -21.37
N SER A 406 3.13 14.38 -22.46
CA SER A 406 3.12 15.60 -23.28
C SER A 406 1.79 15.85 -23.99
N GLU A 407 0.93 14.83 -24.14
CA GLU A 407 -0.45 15.01 -24.60
C GLU A 407 -1.36 15.67 -23.53
N PHE A 408 -0.95 15.63 -22.26
CA PHE A 408 -1.65 16.24 -21.13
C PHE A 408 -1.03 17.57 -20.70
N PHE A 409 0.28 17.79 -20.92
CA PHE A 409 0.96 19.03 -20.54
C PHE A 409 1.61 19.65 -21.78
N PRO A 410 1.04 20.73 -22.34
CA PRO A 410 1.50 21.29 -23.61
C PRO A 410 2.93 21.84 -23.52
N THR A 411 3.33 22.38 -22.36
CA THR A 411 4.69 22.87 -22.07
C THR A 411 5.76 21.78 -22.26
N MET A 412 5.44 20.50 -22.08
CA MET A 412 6.42 19.42 -22.30
C MET A 412 6.82 19.27 -23.77
N LYS A 413 5.98 19.72 -24.71
CA LYS A 413 6.30 19.69 -26.15
C LYS A 413 7.37 20.70 -26.55
N GLU A 414 7.60 21.70 -25.69
CA GLU A 414 8.61 22.74 -25.89
C GLU A 414 9.98 22.33 -25.32
N ILE A 415 10.02 21.25 -24.52
CA ILE A 415 11.22 20.76 -23.85
C ILE A 415 11.76 19.57 -24.64
N SER A 416 13.05 19.60 -24.99
CA SER A 416 13.65 18.44 -25.63
C SER A 416 13.80 17.31 -24.62
N PHE A 417 13.36 16.10 -24.97
CA PHE A 417 13.57 14.91 -24.13
C PHE A 417 15.06 14.67 -23.82
N SER A 418 15.98 15.09 -24.70
CA SER A 418 17.43 14.99 -24.45
C SER A 418 17.91 15.91 -23.32
N GLU A 419 17.26 17.06 -23.11
CA GLU A 419 17.66 18.05 -22.10
C GLU A 419 17.36 17.51 -20.69
N ILE A 420 16.17 16.96 -20.51
CA ILE A 420 15.76 16.40 -19.21
C ILE A 420 16.35 15.02 -18.93
N LYS A 421 16.89 14.32 -19.93
CA LYS A 421 17.42 12.96 -19.76
C LYS A 421 18.56 12.92 -18.73
N SER A 422 19.37 13.98 -18.67
CA SER A 422 20.49 14.10 -17.72
C SER A 422 20.04 14.27 -16.26
N SER A 423 18.83 14.81 -16.03
CA SER A 423 18.19 14.96 -14.71
C SER A 423 17.08 13.95 -14.47
N SER A 424 17.00 12.89 -15.27
CA SER A 424 15.96 11.87 -15.17
C SER A 424 16.47 10.57 -14.56
N LYS A 425 15.64 9.93 -13.76
CA LYS A 425 15.81 8.58 -13.23
C LYS A 425 14.64 7.70 -13.64
N VAL A 426 14.89 6.41 -13.82
CA VAL A 426 13.83 5.43 -14.11
C VAL A 426 13.65 4.53 -12.90
N ARG A 427 12.42 4.44 -12.39
CA ARG A 427 12.04 3.42 -11.40
C ARG A 427 11.44 2.22 -12.12
N ILE A 428 11.94 1.02 -11.83
CA ILE A 428 11.42 -0.23 -12.38
C ILE A 428 10.93 -1.11 -11.23
N GLY A 429 9.67 -1.55 -11.31
CA GLY A 429 9.05 -2.40 -10.30
C GLY A 429 8.37 -3.62 -10.91
N LEU A 430 8.53 -4.77 -10.26
CA LEU A 430 7.80 -6.00 -10.59
C LEU A 430 6.59 -6.14 -9.64
N ARG A 431 5.41 -5.71 -10.12
CA ARG A 431 4.18 -5.78 -9.34
C ARG A 431 3.74 -7.25 -9.20
N PRO A 432 3.35 -7.72 -8.00
CA PRO A 432 2.81 -9.06 -7.82
C PRO A 432 1.38 -9.10 -8.37
N TYR A 433 1.22 -9.54 -9.61
CA TYR A 433 -0.06 -9.60 -10.30
C TYR A 433 -0.75 -10.95 -10.09
N MET A 434 -2.06 -10.90 -9.85
CA MET A 434 -2.96 -12.04 -9.83
C MET A 434 -3.99 -11.87 -10.94
N LEU A 435 -4.32 -12.96 -11.65
CA LEU A 435 -5.20 -12.92 -12.81
C LEU A 435 -6.61 -12.42 -12.47
N ASP A 436 -7.13 -12.77 -11.30
CA ASP A 436 -8.44 -12.34 -10.83
C ASP A 436 -8.43 -10.94 -10.19
N GLY A 437 -7.30 -10.24 -10.23
CA GLY A 437 -7.17 -8.85 -9.76
C GLY A 437 -7.14 -8.67 -8.24
N LYS A 438 -7.11 -9.75 -7.46
CA LYS A 438 -7.19 -9.70 -6.00
C LYS A 438 -5.92 -10.21 -5.34
N PRO A 439 -5.47 -9.64 -4.21
CA PRO A 439 -4.39 -10.23 -3.45
C PRO A 439 -4.82 -11.61 -2.90
N VAL A 440 -3.81 -12.41 -2.57
CA VAL A 440 -3.96 -13.69 -1.90
C VAL A 440 -3.51 -13.49 -0.45
N ILE A 441 -4.45 -13.61 0.48
CA ILE A 441 -4.26 -13.32 1.90
C ILE A 441 -4.91 -14.43 2.71
N GLY A 442 -4.12 -15.17 3.48
CA GLY A 442 -4.65 -16.17 4.40
C GLY A 442 -3.77 -17.41 4.56
N PRO A 443 -4.31 -18.45 5.24
CA PRO A 443 -3.58 -19.69 5.49
C PRO A 443 -3.32 -20.44 4.19
N VAL A 444 -2.16 -21.07 4.12
CA VAL A 444 -1.78 -21.95 3.01
C VAL A 444 -2.43 -23.32 3.20
N PRO A 445 -3.26 -23.81 2.26
CA PRO A 445 -3.91 -25.11 2.39
C PRO A 445 -2.90 -26.24 2.66
N GLY A 446 -3.21 -27.10 3.62
CA GLY A 446 -2.34 -28.20 4.04
C GLY A 446 -1.21 -27.81 5.01
N LEU A 447 -0.96 -26.53 5.26
CA LEU A 447 0.07 -26.05 6.19
C LEU A 447 -0.56 -25.25 7.33
N SER A 448 -0.63 -25.86 8.51
CA SER A 448 -1.39 -25.31 9.65
C SER A 448 -0.86 -23.98 10.22
N ASN A 449 0.39 -23.62 9.92
CA ASN A 449 1.05 -22.44 10.45
C ASN A 449 1.71 -21.54 9.39
N VAL A 450 1.41 -21.76 8.11
CA VAL A 450 1.96 -20.95 7.02
C VAL A 450 0.87 -20.10 6.41
N PHE A 451 1.16 -18.82 6.23
CA PHE A 451 0.25 -17.82 5.67
C PHE A 451 0.89 -17.17 4.45
N LEU A 452 0.08 -16.74 3.50
CA LEU A 452 0.49 -15.97 2.33
C LEU A 452 -0.16 -14.59 2.39
N ALA A 453 0.60 -13.55 2.04
CA ALA A 453 0.14 -12.17 1.88
C ALA A 453 0.86 -11.52 0.70
N SER A 454 0.32 -11.69 -0.50
CA SER A 454 0.91 -11.15 -1.74
C SER A 454 -0.16 -10.91 -2.82
N GLY A 455 0.23 -10.52 -4.03
CA GLY A 455 -0.69 -10.33 -5.15
C GLY A 455 -1.36 -8.95 -5.22
N HIS A 456 -0.86 -7.96 -4.48
CA HIS A 456 -1.47 -6.62 -4.40
C HIS A 456 -1.29 -5.72 -5.64
N GLU A 457 -0.68 -6.21 -6.73
CA GLU A 457 -0.35 -5.43 -7.94
C GLU A 457 0.27 -4.06 -7.60
N GLY A 458 -0.27 -2.96 -8.11
CA GLY A 458 0.13 -1.57 -7.81
C GLY A 458 -0.52 -1.01 -6.54
N GLY A 459 -1.38 -1.77 -5.85
CA GLY A 459 -2.11 -1.35 -4.65
C GLY A 459 -1.42 -1.74 -3.32
N GLY A 460 -0.18 -2.22 -3.35
CA GLY A 460 0.53 -2.73 -2.18
C GLY A 460 0.59 -1.75 -1.00
N LEU A 461 0.96 -0.48 -1.25
CA LEU A 461 0.94 0.56 -0.21
C LEU A 461 -0.49 0.84 0.28
N SER A 462 -1.44 0.99 -0.64
CA SER A 462 -2.84 1.30 -0.31
C SER A 462 -3.48 0.26 0.61
N MET A 463 -3.13 -1.02 0.47
CA MET A 463 -3.75 -2.13 1.21
C MET A 463 -2.86 -2.71 2.32
N ALA A 464 -1.67 -2.16 2.57
CA ALA A 464 -0.68 -2.75 3.48
C ALA A 464 -1.18 -2.88 4.92
N LEU A 465 -1.67 -1.80 5.52
CA LEU A 465 -2.13 -1.82 6.92
C LEU A 465 -3.38 -2.69 7.12
N GLY A 466 -4.30 -2.68 6.15
CA GLY A 466 -5.46 -3.58 6.17
C GLY A 466 -5.05 -5.07 6.05
N THR A 467 -4.06 -5.37 5.19
CA THR A 467 -3.51 -6.72 5.04
C THR A 467 -2.82 -7.17 6.34
N ALA A 468 -2.06 -6.28 6.97
CA ALA A 468 -1.40 -6.54 8.23
C ALA A 468 -2.40 -6.86 9.36
N GLU A 469 -3.42 -6.03 9.52
CA GLU A 469 -4.52 -6.27 10.47
C GLU A 469 -5.20 -7.63 10.21
N MET A 470 -5.48 -7.95 8.95
CA MET A 470 -6.10 -9.23 8.57
C MET A 470 -5.24 -10.45 8.95
N ILE A 471 -3.96 -10.46 8.59
CA ILE A 471 -3.05 -11.57 8.90
C ILE A 471 -2.88 -11.75 10.41
N VAL A 472 -2.68 -10.66 11.16
CA VAL A 472 -2.50 -10.74 12.60
C VAL A 472 -3.77 -11.25 13.28
N ASN A 473 -4.94 -10.78 12.88
CA ASN A 473 -6.21 -11.28 13.41
C ASN A 473 -6.39 -12.78 13.16
N MET A 474 -6.07 -13.27 11.96
CA MET A 474 -6.12 -14.71 11.67
C MET A 474 -5.17 -15.52 12.57
N VAL A 475 -3.92 -15.09 12.71
CA VAL A 475 -2.91 -15.81 13.51
C VAL A 475 -3.22 -15.76 15.01
N LEU A 476 -3.84 -14.68 15.49
CA LEU A 476 -4.23 -14.53 16.88
C LEU A 476 -5.63 -15.10 17.19
N GLY A 477 -6.40 -15.52 16.19
CA GLY A 477 -7.77 -16.01 16.36
C GLY A 477 -8.77 -14.92 16.76
N ILE A 478 -8.50 -13.67 16.37
CA ILE A 478 -9.34 -12.50 16.67
C ILE A 478 -10.29 -12.25 15.48
N PRO A 479 -11.59 -11.95 15.71
CA PRO A 479 -12.50 -11.58 14.64
C PRO A 479 -11.99 -10.36 13.83
N GLY A 480 -11.91 -10.52 12.51
CA GLY A 480 -11.45 -9.48 11.59
C GLY A 480 -12.46 -8.34 11.39
N LYS A 481 -11.98 -7.21 10.87
CA LYS A 481 -12.80 -6.06 10.46
C LYS A 481 -13.27 -6.10 9.00
N VAL A 482 -12.56 -6.87 8.18
CA VAL A 482 -12.84 -7.09 6.75
C VAL A 482 -12.98 -8.60 6.56
N ASP A 483 -13.95 -9.02 5.75
CA ASP A 483 -14.13 -10.42 5.40
C ASP A 483 -12.91 -10.94 4.63
N PRO A 484 -12.21 -11.98 5.13
CA PRO A 484 -11.07 -12.54 4.44
C PRO A 484 -11.42 -13.50 3.30
N ALA A 485 -12.67 -13.98 3.21
CA ALA A 485 -13.05 -15.02 2.26
C ALA A 485 -12.69 -14.70 0.79
N PRO A 486 -12.87 -13.45 0.29
CA PRO A 486 -12.53 -13.10 -1.10
C PRO A 486 -11.03 -13.22 -1.45
N PHE A 487 -10.15 -13.24 -0.45
CA PHE A 487 -8.70 -13.28 -0.59
C PHE A 487 -8.09 -14.66 -0.31
N SER A 488 -8.90 -15.62 0.13
CA SER A 488 -8.44 -16.97 0.48
C SER A 488 -7.77 -17.67 -0.71
N LEU A 489 -6.85 -18.61 -0.45
CA LEU A 489 -6.23 -19.43 -1.50
C LEU A 489 -7.18 -20.48 -2.08
N GLN A 490 -8.20 -20.88 -1.31
CA GLN A 490 -9.08 -21.98 -1.64
C GLN A 490 -9.85 -21.70 -2.95
N GLY A 491 -9.72 -22.60 -3.92
CA GLY A 491 -10.39 -22.46 -5.23
C GLY A 491 -9.72 -21.46 -6.18
N ARG A 492 -8.57 -20.89 -5.80
CA ARG A 492 -7.75 -19.99 -6.65
C ARG A 492 -6.37 -20.56 -6.98
N CYS A 493 -5.89 -21.53 -6.19
CA CYS A 493 -4.52 -22.06 -6.22
C CYS A 493 -4.49 -23.57 -5.98
#